data_AF-A0A6M0RZK6-F1
#
_entry.id   AF-A0A6M0RZK6-F1
#
_cell.length_a   1.000
_cell.length_b   1.000
_cell.length_c   1.000
_cell.angle_alpha   90.00
_cell.angle_beta   90.00
_cell.angle_gamma   90.00
#
_symmetry.space_group_name_H-M   'P 1'
#
loop_
_entity.id
_entity.type
_entity.pdbx_description
1 polymer ?
#
loop_
_entity_poly.entity_id
_entity_poly.type
_entity_poly.pdbx_seq_one_letter_code
_entity_poly.pdbx_strand_id
1 'polypeptide(L)'
;MVTPRAAQPTVKFIDDYCESYRDLFAEVRSFEAFKHLHVGLISEVKRKSLPAIAKVVGLPNSQSLQQFICESPWSSQTFCQRRLMLILKVIAGRKVTLIIDETGDRKKGTSTDYVKRQYIGNLGKVDNGIVAVSAYGLLDDITFPLAFEVYKPKERLKPTDRYQTKPEIAAAMIREFRYRP
;
A
#
# COMPACT_ATOMS: atom_id res chain seq x y z
N MET A 1 8.28 -19.23 29.50
CA MET A 1 8.05 -18.35 28.33
C MET A 1 8.42 -16.94 28.74
N VAL A 2 9.31 -16.27 28.00
CA VAL A 2 9.70 -14.88 28.27
C VAL A 2 8.56 -13.98 27.79
N THR A 3 8.04 -13.12 28.66
CA THR A 3 7.02 -12.14 28.29
C THR A 3 7.58 -11.22 27.21
N PRO A 4 6.89 -11.06 26.06
CA PRO A 4 7.33 -10.14 25.01
C PRO A 4 7.47 -8.72 25.58
N ARG A 5 8.59 -8.05 25.28
CA ARG A 5 8.76 -6.64 25.66
C ARG A 5 7.69 -5.77 25.00
N ALA A 6 7.32 -4.66 25.64
CA ALA A 6 6.45 -3.67 25.02
C ALA A 6 7.15 -2.99 23.82
N ALA A 7 6.35 -2.57 22.84
CA ALA A 7 6.82 -1.75 21.74
C ALA A 7 7.09 -0.32 22.22
N GLN A 8 8.17 0.29 21.72
CA GLN A 8 8.49 1.68 22.06
C GLN A 8 7.42 2.65 21.53
N PRO A 9 7.04 3.67 22.32
CA PRO A 9 6.08 4.68 21.89
C PRO A 9 6.67 5.60 20.79
N THR A 10 5.81 6.17 19.93
CA THR A 10 6.19 7.19 18.94
C THR A 10 5.36 8.46 19.12
N VAL A 11 4.49 8.79 18.18
CA VAL A 11 3.51 9.89 18.29
C VAL A 11 2.15 9.30 18.60
N LYS A 12 1.44 9.81 19.60
CA LYS A 12 0.22 9.20 20.15
C LYS A 12 -0.81 8.81 19.08
N PHE A 13 -1.15 9.71 18.15
CA PHE A 13 -2.17 9.39 17.13
C PHE A 13 -1.72 8.29 16.16
N ILE A 14 -0.42 8.17 15.89
CA ILE A 14 0.16 7.11 15.08
C ILE A 14 0.12 5.80 15.85
N ASP A 15 0.50 5.84 17.13
CA ASP A 15 0.46 4.69 18.02
C ASP A 15 -0.97 4.14 18.14
N ASP A 16 -1.96 5.01 18.38
CA ASP A 16 -3.38 4.65 18.48
C ASP A 16 -3.89 4.01 17.16
N TYR A 17 -3.52 4.58 16.01
CA TYR A 17 -3.87 4.01 14.70
C TYR A 17 -3.20 2.65 14.48
N CYS A 18 -1.90 2.56 14.75
CA CYS A 18 -1.12 1.35 14.54
C CYS A 18 -1.57 0.22 15.47
N GLU A 19 -2.03 0.52 16.68
CA GLU A 19 -2.52 -0.49 17.63
C GLU A 19 -3.66 -1.33 17.04
N SER A 20 -4.47 -0.76 16.15
CA SER A 20 -5.50 -1.47 15.39
C SER A 20 -4.97 -2.54 14.44
N TYR A 21 -3.65 -2.73 14.33
CA TYR A 21 -2.95 -3.73 13.53
C TYR A 21 -2.02 -4.63 14.36
N ARG A 22 -1.94 -4.45 15.69
CA ARG A 22 -0.95 -5.12 16.56
C ARG A 22 -0.97 -6.64 16.43
N ASP A 23 -2.17 -7.22 16.38
CA ASP A 23 -2.40 -8.66 16.29
C ASP A 23 -1.93 -9.27 14.95
N LEU A 24 -1.66 -8.45 13.93
CA LEU A 24 -1.11 -8.91 12.65
C LEU A 24 0.40 -9.19 12.71
N PHE A 25 1.07 -8.87 13.82
CA PHE A 25 2.50 -9.00 13.97
C PHE A 25 2.86 -9.99 15.08
N ALA A 26 3.50 -11.10 14.70
CA ALA A 26 4.06 -12.07 15.64
C ALA A 26 5.18 -11.45 16.50
N GLU A 27 5.98 -10.55 15.92
CA GLU A 27 7.15 -9.97 16.57
C GLU A 27 6.93 -8.50 16.97
N VAL A 28 7.48 -8.12 18.12
CA VAL A 28 7.44 -6.72 18.59
C VAL A 28 8.23 -5.80 17.66
N ARG A 29 9.38 -6.27 17.15
CA ARG A 29 10.25 -5.48 16.26
C ARG A 29 9.58 -5.16 14.93
N SER A 30 8.80 -6.10 14.38
CA SER A 30 8.04 -5.86 13.15
C SER A 30 6.96 -4.79 13.37
N PHE A 31 6.27 -4.82 14.51
CA PHE A 31 5.29 -3.78 14.85
C PHE A 31 5.94 -2.41 15.09
N GLU A 32 7.10 -2.34 15.73
CA GLU A 32 7.85 -1.08 15.87
C GLU A 32 8.25 -0.52 14.52
N ALA A 33 8.76 -1.36 13.60
CA ALA A 33 9.09 -0.94 12.25
C ALA A 33 7.86 -0.41 11.49
N PHE A 34 6.70 -1.03 11.66
CA PHE A 34 5.42 -0.54 11.11
C PHE A 34 5.06 0.86 11.64
N LYS A 35 5.18 1.08 12.95
CA LYS A 35 4.96 2.40 13.57
C LYS A 35 5.93 3.44 13.01
N HIS A 36 7.22 3.11 12.97
CA HIS A 36 8.26 4.01 12.44
C HIS A 36 8.03 4.36 10.96
N LEU A 37 7.56 3.41 10.15
CA LEU A 37 7.18 3.70 8.76
C LEU A 37 6.04 4.73 8.69
N HIS A 38 5.02 4.64 9.54
CA HIS A 38 3.93 5.62 9.56
C HIS A 38 4.43 7.01 9.95
N VAL A 39 5.28 7.11 10.98
CA VAL A 39 5.93 8.38 11.36
C VAL A 39 6.71 8.96 10.17
N GLY A 40 7.53 8.13 9.53
CA GLY A 40 8.31 8.53 8.36
C GLY A 40 7.45 9.01 7.19
N LEU A 41 6.38 8.29 6.88
CA LEU A 41 5.47 8.58 5.77
C LEU A 41 4.67 9.86 6.01
N ILE A 42 4.33 10.20 7.25
CA ILE A 42 3.56 11.41 7.59
C ILE A 42 4.47 12.63 7.85
N SER A 43 5.76 12.42 8.14
CA SER A 43 6.70 13.52 8.41
C SER A 43 6.92 14.46 7.20
N GLU A 44 7.59 15.59 7.41
CA GLU A 44 7.88 16.56 6.34
C GLU A 44 9.05 16.16 5.41
N VAL A 45 9.63 14.97 5.58
CA VAL A 45 10.78 14.54 4.78
C VAL A 45 10.41 14.43 3.30
N LYS A 46 11.05 15.25 2.45
CA LYS A 46 10.72 15.34 1.02
C LYS A 46 10.84 14.01 0.27
N ARG A 47 11.88 13.23 0.58
CA ARG A 47 12.13 11.91 -0.05
C ARG A 47 11.92 10.81 0.98
N LYS A 48 10.86 10.02 0.77
CA LYS A 48 10.41 8.94 1.67
C LYS A 48 11.21 7.63 1.47
N SER A 49 12.54 7.72 1.40
CA SER A 49 13.37 6.50 1.36
C SER A 49 13.51 5.89 2.75
N LEU A 50 13.74 4.58 2.84
CA LEU A 50 13.94 3.92 4.14
C LEU A 50 15.09 4.54 4.97
N PRO A 51 16.25 4.91 4.40
CA PRO A 51 17.29 5.64 5.14
C PRO A 51 16.85 7.01 5.65
N ALA A 52 16.07 7.75 4.85
CA ALA A 52 15.56 9.06 5.27
C ALA A 52 14.54 8.92 6.41
N ILE A 53 13.63 7.94 6.32
CA ILE A 53 12.67 7.62 7.38
C ILE A 53 13.42 7.18 8.65
N ALA A 54 14.41 6.30 8.54
CA ALA A 54 15.21 5.85 9.67
C ALA A 54 15.84 7.03 10.43
N LYS A 55 16.37 8.03 9.70
CA LYS A 55 16.91 9.25 10.31
C LYS A 55 15.83 10.06 11.03
N VAL A 56 14.63 10.21 10.45
CA VAL A 56 13.50 10.93 11.06
C VAL A 56 13.06 10.29 12.37
N VAL A 57 13.03 8.95 12.43
CA VAL A 57 12.56 8.22 13.61
C VAL A 57 13.67 7.88 14.62
N GLY A 58 14.90 8.37 14.41
CA GLY A 58 16.01 8.15 15.33
C GLY A 58 16.61 6.73 15.29
N LEU A 59 16.36 5.96 14.24
CA LEU A 59 16.98 4.65 14.07
C LEU A 59 18.44 4.77 13.60
N PRO A 60 19.34 3.88 14.04
CA PRO A 60 20.76 3.94 13.66
C PRO A 60 20.99 3.67 12.17
N ASN A 61 20.12 2.88 11.53
CA ASN A 61 20.14 2.58 10.11
C ASN A 61 18.74 2.12 9.62
N SER A 62 18.60 1.89 8.31
CA SER A 62 17.35 1.45 7.69
C SER A 62 17.11 -0.05 7.68
N GLN A 63 18.00 -0.86 8.28
CA GLN A 63 17.95 -2.32 8.15
C GLN A 63 16.65 -2.91 8.71
N SER A 64 16.18 -2.40 9.85
CA SER A 64 14.91 -2.84 10.44
C SER A 64 13.70 -2.54 9.55
N LEU A 65 13.70 -1.37 8.89
CA LEU A 65 12.62 -0.98 7.97
C LEU A 65 12.68 -1.79 6.66
N GLN A 66 13.88 -2.11 6.17
CA GLN A 66 14.06 -2.95 4.99
C GLN A 66 13.63 -4.40 5.27
N GLN A 67 14.09 -4.97 6.39
CA GLN A 67 13.65 -6.29 6.85
C GLN A 67 12.12 -6.34 6.95
N PHE A 68 11.51 -5.28 7.50
CA PHE A 68 10.07 -5.19 7.60
C PHE A 68 9.35 -5.28 6.25
N ILE A 69 9.84 -4.58 5.23
CA ILE A 69 9.19 -4.58 3.90
C ILE A 69 9.46 -5.86 3.11
N CYS A 70 10.67 -6.43 3.24
CA CYS A 70 11.11 -7.53 2.38
C CYS A 70 10.83 -8.91 2.97
N GLU A 71 11.04 -9.10 4.27
CA GLU A 71 11.23 -10.43 4.88
C GLU A 71 10.29 -10.70 6.06
N SER A 72 9.73 -9.66 6.70
CA SER A 72 8.83 -9.87 7.84
C SER A 72 7.58 -10.65 7.42
N PRO A 73 7.10 -11.60 8.25
CA PRO A 73 6.05 -12.55 7.86
C PRO A 73 4.64 -11.96 8.01
N TRP A 74 4.36 -10.82 7.35
CA TRP A 74 3.02 -10.24 7.29
C TRP A 74 2.44 -10.31 5.88
N SER A 75 1.11 -10.35 5.79
CA SER A 75 0.38 -10.47 4.53
C SER A 75 -0.19 -9.13 4.10
N SER A 76 0.22 -8.63 2.92
CA SER A 76 -0.33 -7.40 2.33
C SER A 76 -1.85 -7.47 2.16
N GLN A 77 -2.40 -8.64 1.85
CA GLN A 77 -3.83 -8.87 1.75
C GLN A 77 -4.52 -8.65 3.10
N THR A 78 -3.98 -9.19 4.19
CA THR A 78 -4.53 -9.01 5.54
C THR A 78 -4.46 -7.55 5.98
N PHE A 79 -3.38 -6.83 5.66
CA PHE A 79 -3.28 -5.39 5.91
C PHE A 79 -4.34 -4.59 5.15
N CYS A 80 -4.53 -4.88 3.86
CA CYS A 80 -5.56 -4.24 3.05
C CYS A 80 -6.96 -4.53 3.60
N GLN A 81 -7.25 -5.77 4.01
CA GLN A 81 -8.52 -6.12 4.64
C GLN A 81 -8.75 -5.38 5.97
N ARG A 82 -7.74 -5.32 6.84
CA ARG A 82 -7.83 -4.57 8.11
C ARG A 82 -8.07 -3.08 7.86
N ARG A 83 -7.34 -2.47 6.92
CA ARG A 83 -7.53 -1.07 6.52
C ARG A 83 -8.97 -0.83 6.04
N LEU A 84 -9.46 -1.68 5.14
CA LEU A 84 -10.83 -1.58 4.62
C LEU A 84 -11.87 -1.72 5.73
N MET A 85 -11.70 -2.66 6.66
CA MET A 85 -12.59 -2.80 7.82
C MET A 85 -12.62 -1.53 8.68
N LEU A 86 -11.48 -0.91 8.94
CA LEU A 86 -11.42 0.34 9.71
C LEU A 86 -12.12 1.49 8.97
N ILE A 87 -11.89 1.60 7.65
CA ILE A 87 -12.57 2.59 6.80
C ILE A 87 -14.09 2.39 6.82
N LEU A 88 -14.58 1.15 6.68
CA LEU A 88 -16.02 0.84 6.71
C LEU A 88 -16.67 1.22 8.05
N LYS A 89 -15.98 0.99 9.17
CA LYS A 89 -16.44 1.43 10.49
C LYS A 89 -16.63 2.95 10.55
N VAL A 90 -15.70 3.72 9.96
CA VAL A 90 -15.78 5.19 9.92
C VAL A 90 -16.88 5.68 8.98
N ILE A 91 -17.05 5.02 7.82
CA ILE A 91 -18.10 5.35 6.85
C ILE A 91 -19.50 5.09 7.42
N ALA A 92 -19.64 4.13 8.35
CA ALA A 92 -20.89 3.84 9.06
C ALA A 92 -22.10 3.62 8.11
N GLY A 93 -21.88 2.89 7.01
CA GLY A 93 -22.93 2.56 6.03
C GLY A 93 -23.34 3.71 5.09
N ARG A 94 -22.66 4.87 5.15
CA ARG A 94 -22.88 5.96 4.20
C ARG A 94 -22.49 5.52 2.78
N LYS A 95 -23.24 6.02 1.79
CA LYS A 95 -22.94 5.76 0.38
C LYS A 95 -21.66 6.49 -0.02
N VAL A 96 -20.79 5.79 -0.75
CA VAL A 96 -19.50 6.28 -1.23
C VAL A 96 -19.53 6.29 -2.75
N THR A 97 -19.00 7.34 -3.35
CA THR A 97 -18.77 7.38 -4.80
C THR A 97 -17.49 6.60 -5.12
N LEU A 98 -17.59 5.58 -5.97
CA LEU A 98 -16.45 4.81 -6.43
C LEU A 98 -15.77 5.53 -7.60
N ILE A 99 -14.48 5.82 -7.44
CA ILE A 99 -13.62 6.38 -8.49
C ILE A 99 -12.65 5.29 -8.92
N ILE A 100 -12.59 5.03 -10.23
CA ILE A 100 -11.60 4.15 -10.84
C ILE A 100 -10.70 5.00 -11.73
N ASP A 101 -9.40 4.90 -11.50
CA ASP A 101 -8.41 5.62 -12.30
C ASP A 101 -7.16 4.75 -12.55
N GLU A 102 -6.51 4.96 -13.69
CA GLU A 102 -5.24 4.33 -14.00
C GLU A 102 -4.09 5.31 -13.82
N THR A 103 -3.05 4.86 -13.12
CA THR A 103 -1.86 5.68 -12.89
C THR A 103 -0.60 4.91 -13.22
N GLY A 104 0.37 5.59 -13.82
CA GLY A 104 1.64 5.00 -14.21
C GLY A 104 2.82 5.62 -13.47
N ASP A 105 3.81 4.78 -13.18
CA ASP A 105 5.06 5.18 -12.55
C ASP A 105 6.23 4.81 -13.47
N ARG A 106 6.97 5.83 -13.88
CA ARG A 106 8.11 5.71 -14.79
C ARG A 106 9.25 4.97 -14.11
N LYS A 107 9.80 3.97 -14.79
CA LYS A 107 10.95 3.20 -14.33
C LYS A 107 12.09 3.32 -15.34
N LYS A 108 13.32 3.45 -14.84
CA LYS A 108 14.53 3.50 -15.69
C LYS A 108 15.07 2.11 -16.06
N GLY A 109 14.81 1.09 -15.25
CA GLY A 109 15.34 -0.28 -15.44
C GLY A 109 14.27 -1.32 -15.77
N THR A 110 14.69 -2.59 -15.79
CA THR A 110 13.87 -3.76 -16.16
C THR A 110 13.65 -4.74 -15.00
N SER A 111 14.19 -4.45 -13.82
CA SER A 111 14.11 -5.32 -12.64
C SER A 111 12.76 -5.28 -11.93
N THR A 112 11.99 -4.21 -12.09
CA THR A 112 10.64 -4.13 -11.54
C THR A 112 9.72 -5.08 -12.30
N ASP A 113 8.94 -5.88 -11.57
CA ASP A 113 7.93 -6.73 -12.15
C ASP A 113 6.97 -5.93 -13.04
N TYR A 114 6.57 -6.53 -14.16
CA TYR A 114 5.61 -5.95 -15.11
C TYR A 114 6.02 -4.62 -15.77
N VAL A 115 7.24 -4.13 -15.50
CA VAL A 115 7.77 -2.95 -16.17
C VAL A 115 7.90 -3.20 -17.67
N LYS A 116 7.41 -2.25 -18.47
CA LYS A 116 7.50 -2.29 -19.92
C LYS A 116 7.40 -0.88 -20.48
N ARG A 117 7.89 -0.70 -21.71
CA ARG A 117 7.44 0.40 -22.58
C ARG A 117 5.94 0.27 -22.89
N GLN A 118 5.16 1.20 -22.36
CA GLN A 118 3.71 1.26 -22.54
C GLN A 118 3.23 2.70 -22.40
N TYR A 119 2.00 2.99 -22.81
CA TYR A 119 1.40 4.31 -22.61
C TYR A 119 1.17 4.56 -21.12
N ILE A 120 1.73 5.67 -20.62
CA ILE A 120 1.65 6.10 -19.23
C ILE A 120 0.83 7.40 -19.21
N GLY A 121 -0.41 7.31 -18.73
CA GLY A 121 -1.42 8.37 -18.85
C GLY A 121 -0.97 9.71 -18.26
N ASN A 122 -0.45 9.72 -17.04
CA ASN A 122 0.06 10.93 -16.39
C ASN A 122 1.30 11.55 -17.06
N LEU A 123 1.99 10.83 -17.95
CA LEU A 123 3.07 11.38 -18.77
C LEU A 123 2.63 11.74 -20.19
N GLY A 124 1.41 11.37 -20.59
CA GLY A 124 0.85 11.61 -21.92
C GLY A 124 1.59 10.91 -23.07
N LYS A 125 2.45 9.92 -22.77
CA LYS A 125 3.34 9.29 -23.78
C LYS A 125 3.64 7.84 -23.48
N VAL A 126 4.21 7.15 -24.47
CA VAL A 126 4.81 5.82 -24.29
C VAL A 126 6.20 5.98 -23.68
N ASP A 127 6.40 5.39 -22.49
CA ASP A 127 7.69 5.35 -21.81
C ASP A 127 7.80 4.03 -21.01
N ASN A 128 8.96 3.74 -20.46
CA ASN A 128 9.17 2.57 -19.63
C ASN A 128 8.61 2.79 -18.22
N GLY A 129 7.73 1.91 -17.77
CA GLY A 129 7.12 2.04 -16.45
C GLY A 129 6.15 0.91 -16.11
N ILE A 130 5.58 1.02 -14.93
CA ILE A 130 4.46 0.19 -14.46
C ILE A 130 3.18 1.00 -14.50
N VAL A 131 2.04 0.34 -14.66
CA VAL A 131 0.72 0.97 -14.59
C VAL A 131 -0.12 0.17 -13.60
N ALA A 132 -0.84 0.86 -12.73
CA ALA A 132 -1.81 0.26 -11.83
C ALA A 132 -3.19 0.88 -12.09
N VAL A 133 -4.22 0.05 -12.02
CA VAL A 133 -5.61 0.52 -11.91
C VAL A 133 -5.91 0.62 -10.44
N SER A 134 -6.52 1.73 -10.02
CA SER A 134 -6.74 2.07 -8.62
C SER A 134 -8.21 2.38 -8.38
N ALA A 135 -8.72 1.94 -7.24
CA ALA A 135 -10.06 2.20 -6.77
C ALA A 135 -9.99 3.09 -5.52
N TYR A 136 -10.70 4.21 -5.58
CA TYR A 136 -10.84 5.15 -4.48
C TYR A 136 -12.31 5.32 -4.11
N GLY A 137 -12.56 5.50 -2.82
CA GLY A 137 -13.85 5.97 -2.34
C GLY A 137 -13.80 7.49 -2.18
N LEU A 138 -14.86 8.16 -2.61
CA LEU A 138 -15.13 9.57 -2.33
C LEU A 138 -16.37 9.65 -1.43
N LEU A 139 -16.19 10.23 -0.25
CA LEU A 139 -17.25 10.54 0.70
C LEU A 139 -17.10 11.99 1.14
N ASP A 140 -18.14 12.78 0.92
CA ASP A 140 -18.08 14.24 1.04
C ASP A 140 -16.93 14.78 0.16
N ASP A 141 -15.96 15.46 0.76
CA ASP A 141 -14.77 15.99 0.06
C ASP A 141 -13.49 15.19 0.36
N ILE A 142 -13.64 13.96 0.88
CA ILE A 142 -12.51 13.11 1.29
C ILE A 142 -12.41 11.90 0.37
N THR A 143 -11.25 11.76 -0.29
CA THR A 143 -10.87 10.55 -1.03
C THR A 143 -10.06 9.61 -0.15
N PHE A 144 -10.33 8.30 -0.23
CA PHE A 144 -9.56 7.28 0.47
C PHE A 144 -9.31 6.04 -0.41
N PRO A 145 -8.14 5.38 -0.27
CA PRO A 145 -7.77 4.25 -1.11
C PRO A 145 -8.53 2.98 -0.71
N LEU A 146 -9.20 2.36 -1.67
CA LEU A 146 -9.87 1.07 -1.49
C LEU A 146 -8.91 -0.07 -1.85
N ALA A 147 -8.51 -0.15 -3.12
CA ALA A 147 -7.61 -1.16 -3.65
C ALA A 147 -6.87 -0.65 -4.89
N PHE A 148 -5.87 -1.40 -5.33
CA PHE A 148 -5.23 -1.22 -6.62
C PHE A 148 -4.75 -2.57 -7.14
N GLU A 149 -4.61 -2.68 -8.44
CA GLU A 149 -4.08 -3.87 -9.12
C GLU A 149 -3.11 -3.42 -10.21
N VAL A 150 -1.95 -4.06 -10.25
CA VAL A 150 -0.93 -3.75 -11.26
C VAL A 150 -1.36 -4.36 -12.59
N TYR A 151 -1.40 -3.55 -13.65
CA TYR A 151 -1.58 -4.07 -15.00
C TYR A 151 -0.35 -4.87 -15.43
N LYS A 152 -0.58 -6.10 -15.89
CA LYS A 152 0.46 -7.06 -16.25
C LYS A 152 0.53 -7.19 -17.78
N PRO A 153 1.53 -6.59 -18.46
CA PRO A 153 1.67 -6.71 -19.90
C PRO A 153 1.89 -8.17 -20.32
N LYS A 154 1.32 -8.59 -21.47
CA LYS A 154 1.38 -9.98 -21.96
C LYS A 154 2.79 -10.57 -21.97
N GLU A 155 3.77 -9.76 -22.36
CA GLU A 155 5.17 -10.15 -22.52
C GLU A 155 5.94 -10.23 -21.19
N ARG A 156 5.32 -9.81 -20.09
CA ARG A 156 5.89 -9.80 -18.74
C ARG A 156 5.06 -10.62 -17.76
N LEU A 157 4.12 -11.43 -18.25
CA LEU A 157 3.34 -12.34 -17.42
C LEU A 157 4.25 -13.40 -16.82
N LYS A 158 4.07 -13.66 -15.53
CA LYS A 158 4.64 -14.81 -14.84
C LYS A 158 3.76 -16.05 -15.10
N PRO A 159 4.28 -17.28 -14.90
CA PRO A 159 3.52 -18.51 -15.19
C PRO A 159 2.15 -18.61 -14.50
N THR A 160 1.99 -18.00 -13.33
CA THR A 160 0.75 -17.99 -12.55
C THR A 160 -0.17 -16.81 -12.88
N ASP A 161 0.25 -15.89 -13.74
CA ASP A 161 -0.54 -14.70 -14.07
C ASP A 161 -1.62 -15.00 -15.09
N ARG A 162 -2.80 -14.44 -14.84
CA ARG A 162 -3.86 -14.33 -15.84
C ARG A 162 -3.79 -12.96 -16.50
N TYR A 163 -3.76 -12.93 -17.83
CA TYR A 163 -3.83 -11.66 -18.55
C TYR A 163 -5.20 -11.00 -18.35
N GLN A 164 -5.18 -9.71 -18.06
CA GLN A 164 -6.35 -8.84 -18.06
C GLN A 164 -5.94 -7.47 -18.61
N THR A 165 -6.76 -6.90 -19.46
CA THR A 165 -6.67 -5.50 -19.90
C THR A 165 -7.00 -4.57 -18.74
N LYS A 166 -6.57 -3.30 -18.82
CA LYS A 166 -6.89 -2.31 -17.79
C LYS A 166 -8.41 -2.12 -17.59
N PRO A 167 -9.26 -2.07 -18.65
CA PRO A 167 -10.71 -2.02 -18.49
C PRO A 167 -11.30 -3.28 -17.82
N GLU A 168 -10.74 -4.46 -18.07
CA GLU A 168 -11.19 -5.69 -17.40
C GLU A 168 -10.84 -5.69 -15.91
N ILE A 169 -9.67 -5.16 -15.54
CA ILE A 169 -9.28 -4.93 -14.14
C ILE A 169 -10.26 -3.94 -13.49
N ALA A 170 -10.53 -2.80 -14.13
CA ALA A 170 -11.50 -1.82 -13.65
C ALA A 170 -12.89 -2.43 -13.45
N ALA A 171 -13.40 -3.18 -14.44
CA ALA A 171 -14.69 -3.85 -14.34
C ALA A 171 -14.72 -4.91 -13.21
N ALA A 172 -13.61 -5.60 -12.95
CA ALA A 172 -13.50 -6.53 -11.84
C ALA A 172 -13.58 -5.81 -10.49
N MET A 173 -12.88 -4.69 -10.32
CA MET A 173 -12.94 -3.86 -9.11
C MET A 173 -14.35 -3.31 -8.87
N ILE A 174 -15.03 -2.83 -9.92
CA ILE A 174 -16.42 -2.33 -9.79
C ILE A 174 -17.34 -3.45 -9.30
N ARG A 175 -17.22 -4.67 -9.84
CA ARG A 175 -18.01 -5.82 -9.37
C ARG A 175 -17.67 -6.16 -7.92
N GLU A 176 -16.39 -6.19 -7.56
CA GLU A 176 -15.96 -6.46 -6.19
C GLU A 176 -16.60 -5.47 -5.22
N PHE A 177 -16.46 -4.16 -5.42
CA PHE A 177 -16.98 -3.16 -4.49
C PHE A 177 -18.50 -2.97 -4.54
N ARG A 178 -19.17 -3.41 -5.60
CA ARG A 178 -20.63 -3.38 -5.68
C ARG A 178 -21.30 -4.53 -4.94
N TYR A 179 -20.65 -5.69 -4.86
CA TYR A 179 -21.23 -6.91 -4.31
C TYR A 179 -20.55 -7.40 -3.04
N ARG A 180 -19.52 -6.71 -2.56
CA ARG A 180 -18.92 -6.97 -1.26
C ARG A 180 -19.87 -6.42 -0.18
N PRO A 181 -20.42 -7.28 0.70
CA PRO A 181 -21.30 -6.86 1.78
C PRO A 181 -20.58 -5.98 2.80
#